data_AF-A0A3C1XF34-F1
#
_entry.id   AF-A0A3C1XF34-F1
#
_cell.length_a   1.000
_cell.length_b   1.000
_cell.length_c   1.000
_cell.angle_alpha   90.00
_cell.angle_beta   90.00
_cell.angle_gamma   90.00
#
_symmetry.space_group_name_H-M   'P 1'
#
loop_
_entity.id
_entity.type
_entity.pdbx_description
1 polymer ?
#
loop_
_entity_poly.entity_id
_entity_poly.type
_entity_poly.pdbx_seq_one_letter_code
_entity_poly.pdbx_strand_id
1 'polypeptide(L)'
;LRGIQNGAMYDDGPNPLPNEDSAPAAFDFSTMRPGRIFTMAGEQYRYLENQGSGNHLIIRNNVISNARFHNQESFIDTWYSGLDASVRNMVQPVANTFTTGAIPHEDVTWTDGTINRPTNLHDFPEADADVSRVVPGGTPRAFPLSVADVTRLFGNRQERRLPHIPPYGAYWMLRTPGASGHGWIVSMGGWMGGDRLNTWGGPEGGARPALIINQ
;
A
#
# COMPACT_ATOMS: atom_id res chain seq x y z
N LEU A 1 -3.36 -13.93 13.20
CA LEU A 1 -2.96 -12.78 12.37
C LEU A 1 -1.47 -12.52 12.59
N ARG A 2 -0.61 -12.93 11.64
CA ARG A 2 0.83 -12.66 11.72
C ARG A 2 1.07 -11.29 11.09
N GLY A 3 1.18 -10.23 11.91
CA GLY A 3 1.52 -8.88 11.46
C GLY A 3 2.99 -8.75 11.02
N ILE A 4 3.37 -7.60 10.48
CA ILE A 4 4.63 -7.40 9.74
C ILE A 4 5.91 -7.47 10.59
N GLN A 5 5.99 -7.43 11.92
CA GLN A 5 7.25 -7.48 12.69
C GLN A 5 8.46 -6.76 12.03
N ASN A 6 8.48 -5.42 12.09
CA ASN A 6 9.65 -4.63 11.76
C ASN A 6 10.84 -4.97 12.69
N GLY A 7 11.68 -5.89 12.26
CA GLY A 7 13.11 -5.82 12.46
C GLY A 7 13.73 -5.74 11.08
N ALA A 8 14.81 -4.98 10.92
CA ALA A 8 15.74 -5.22 9.83
C ALA A 8 16.37 -6.61 10.03
N MET A 9 15.58 -7.67 9.89
CA MET A 9 16.11 -9.02 9.71
C MET A 9 16.43 -9.10 8.23
N TYR A 10 17.72 -8.93 7.95
CA TYR A 10 18.39 -9.62 6.87
C TYR A 10 18.16 -11.13 7.08
N ASP A 11 16.95 -11.61 6.83
CA ASP A 11 16.73 -13.03 6.61
C ASP A 11 17.21 -13.24 5.18
N ASP A 12 18.50 -13.53 5.07
CA ASP A 12 19.29 -13.82 3.86
C ASP A 12 18.79 -15.12 3.20
N GLY A 13 17.47 -15.25 3.04
CA GLY A 13 16.88 -16.22 2.15
C GLY A 13 17.39 -16.01 0.72
N PRO A 14 17.12 -16.95 -0.20
CA PRO A 14 17.74 -17.02 -1.54
C PRO A 14 17.46 -15.82 -2.45
N ASN A 15 16.57 -14.92 -2.02
CA ASN A 15 16.22 -13.70 -2.73
C ASN A 15 17.37 -12.68 -2.73
N PRO A 16 17.56 -11.92 -3.82
CA PRO A 16 18.52 -10.82 -3.92
C PRO A 16 18.50 -9.85 -2.73
N LEU A 17 19.64 -9.19 -2.52
CA LEU A 17 19.79 -8.21 -1.46
C LEU A 17 18.89 -6.98 -1.69
N PRO A 18 18.43 -6.28 -0.64
CA PRO A 18 17.51 -5.16 -0.80
C PRO A 18 17.98 -4.02 -1.72
N ASN A 19 19.31 -3.81 -1.80
CA ASN A 19 19.98 -2.79 -2.61
C ASN A 19 20.48 -3.31 -3.97
N GLU A 20 20.19 -4.56 -4.29
CA GLU A 20 20.52 -5.17 -5.58
C GLU A 20 19.30 -5.08 -6.50
N ASP A 21 19.45 -4.39 -7.63
CA ASP A 21 18.43 -4.38 -8.68
C ASP A 21 18.52 -5.68 -9.48
N SER A 22 17.44 -6.45 -9.47
CA SER A 22 17.39 -7.79 -10.07
C SER A 22 16.16 -7.97 -10.96
N ALA A 23 16.27 -8.87 -11.93
CA ALA A 23 15.13 -9.26 -12.77
C ALA A 23 14.05 -9.96 -11.93
N PRO A 24 12.76 -9.89 -12.31
CA PRO A 24 11.68 -10.51 -11.53
C PRO A 24 11.88 -12.00 -11.27
N ALA A 25 12.45 -12.74 -12.23
CA ALA A 25 12.71 -14.17 -12.12
C ALA A 25 13.77 -14.55 -11.07
N ALA A 26 14.55 -13.58 -10.56
CA ALA A 26 15.52 -13.82 -9.48
C ALA A 26 14.86 -13.90 -8.09
N PHE A 27 13.62 -13.44 -7.97
CA PHE A 27 12.91 -13.43 -6.70
C PHE A 27 12.05 -14.69 -6.56
N ASP A 28 12.03 -15.27 -5.36
CA ASP A 28 11.04 -16.23 -4.87
C ASP A 28 10.17 -15.54 -3.81
N PHE A 29 9.02 -15.03 -4.23
CA PHE A 29 8.07 -14.31 -3.37
C PHE A 29 7.43 -15.21 -2.30
N SER A 30 7.44 -16.54 -2.49
CA SER A 30 6.86 -17.49 -1.53
C SER A 30 7.65 -17.56 -0.22
N THR A 31 8.94 -17.24 -0.26
CA THR A 31 9.84 -17.22 0.91
C THR A 31 9.96 -15.84 1.55
N MET A 32 9.39 -14.79 0.95
CA MET A 32 9.48 -13.43 1.49
C MET A 32 8.61 -13.25 2.72
N ARG A 33 9.18 -12.60 3.74
CA ARG A 33 8.44 -12.15 4.91
C ARG A 33 7.80 -10.78 4.66
N PRO A 34 6.57 -10.56 5.14
CA PRO A 34 5.95 -9.23 5.16
C PRO A 34 6.92 -8.17 5.71
N GLY A 35 7.04 -7.03 5.04
CA GLY A 35 7.95 -5.95 5.39
C GLY A 35 9.29 -5.95 4.65
N ARG A 36 9.71 -7.06 4.02
CA ARG A 36 10.97 -7.14 3.25
C ARG A 36 10.98 -6.09 2.12
N ILE A 37 12.07 -5.31 2.05
CA ILE A 37 12.36 -4.40 0.94
C ILE A 37 13.19 -5.14 -0.11
N PHE A 38 12.90 -4.91 -1.39
CA PHE A 38 13.64 -5.48 -2.51
C PHE A 38 13.58 -4.53 -3.72
N THR A 39 14.52 -4.65 -4.65
CA THR A 39 14.57 -3.84 -5.87
C THR A 39 14.43 -4.76 -7.09
N MET A 40 13.33 -4.59 -7.82
CA MET A 40 12.97 -5.44 -8.96
C MET A 40 12.75 -4.56 -10.19
N ALA A 41 13.53 -4.81 -11.24
CA ALA A 41 13.46 -4.10 -12.52
C ALA A 41 13.46 -2.57 -12.37
N GLY A 42 14.41 -2.04 -11.61
CA GLY A 42 14.63 -0.61 -11.40
C GLY A 42 13.70 0.06 -10.38
N GLU A 43 12.72 -0.66 -9.83
CA GLU A 43 11.80 -0.14 -8.83
C GLU A 43 11.97 -0.83 -7.48
N GLN A 44 11.94 -0.04 -6.41
CA GLN A 44 12.02 -0.57 -5.05
C GLN A 44 10.63 -0.81 -4.48
N TYR A 45 10.41 -2.02 -3.99
CA TYR A 45 9.14 -2.48 -3.45
C TYR A 45 9.30 -2.95 -2.00
N ARG A 46 8.15 -3.11 -1.35
CA ARG A 46 7.99 -3.77 -0.07
C ARG A 46 6.98 -4.90 -0.21
N TYR A 47 7.36 -6.08 0.24
CA TYR A 47 6.48 -7.25 0.28
C TYR A 47 5.46 -7.10 1.41
N LEU A 48 4.17 -7.37 1.14
CA LEU A 48 3.09 -7.21 2.13
C LEU A 48 2.49 -8.54 2.56
N GLU A 49 2.12 -9.41 1.64
CA GLU A 49 1.56 -10.71 1.98
C GLU A 49 1.55 -11.71 0.82
N ASN A 50 1.41 -12.98 1.18
CA ASN A 50 1.00 -14.05 0.27
C ASN A 50 -0.54 -14.15 0.30
N GLN A 51 -1.20 -13.91 -0.84
CA GLN A 51 -2.65 -14.02 -0.99
C GLN A 51 -3.14 -15.42 -1.39
N GLY A 52 -2.23 -16.39 -1.53
CA GLY A 52 -2.52 -17.74 -2.01
C GLY A 52 -2.52 -17.84 -3.53
N SER A 53 -2.49 -19.07 -4.05
CA SER A 53 -2.51 -19.36 -5.50
C SER A 53 -1.40 -18.67 -6.29
N GLY A 54 -0.21 -18.52 -5.69
CA GLY A 54 0.93 -17.81 -6.29
C GLY A 54 0.79 -16.28 -6.29
N ASN A 55 -0.27 -15.72 -5.71
CA ASN A 55 -0.50 -14.28 -5.68
C ASN A 55 0.19 -13.63 -4.49
N HIS A 56 0.90 -12.54 -4.76
CA HIS A 56 1.66 -11.78 -3.77
C HIS A 56 1.31 -10.32 -3.84
N LEU A 57 0.96 -9.73 -2.70
CA LEU A 57 0.71 -8.29 -2.59
C LEU A 57 2.03 -7.59 -2.26
N ILE A 58 2.39 -6.63 -3.10
CA ILE A 58 3.56 -5.76 -2.92
C ILE A 58 3.14 -4.30 -3.03
N ILE A 59 3.90 -3.41 -2.41
CA ILE A 59 3.69 -1.96 -2.52
C ILE A 59 4.98 -1.27 -2.91
N ARG A 60 4.89 -0.22 -3.74
CA ARG A 60 6.03 0.63 -4.01
C ARG A 60 6.61 1.16 -2.71
N ASN A 61 7.92 1.10 -2.56
CA ASN A 61 8.55 1.42 -1.29
C ASN A 61 8.49 2.93 -1.00
N ASN A 62 8.62 3.75 -2.04
CA ASN A 62 8.51 5.21 -1.99
C ASN A 62 7.16 5.71 -2.53
N VAL A 63 6.81 6.94 -2.16
CA VAL A 63 5.63 7.64 -2.68
C VAL A 63 5.90 8.27 -4.05
N ILE A 64 4.84 8.48 -4.80
CA ILE A 64 4.80 9.36 -5.96
C ILE A 64 4.31 10.72 -5.44
N SER A 65 5.24 11.66 -5.26
CA SER A 65 4.95 12.97 -4.67
C SER A 65 4.07 13.84 -5.57
N ASN A 66 3.52 14.92 -5.01
CA ASN A 66 2.66 15.91 -5.69
C ASN A 66 1.28 15.40 -6.14
N ALA A 67 1.01 14.09 -6.05
CA ALA A 67 -0.34 13.58 -6.20
C ALA A 67 -1.26 14.20 -5.13
N ARG A 68 -2.53 14.37 -5.48
CA ARG A 68 -3.62 14.75 -4.59
C ARG A 68 -4.63 13.61 -4.57
N PHE A 69 -5.48 13.57 -3.55
CA PHE A 69 -6.40 12.44 -3.39
C PHE A 69 -7.32 12.25 -4.61
N HIS A 70 -7.87 13.35 -5.15
CA HIS A 70 -8.80 13.29 -6.27
C HIS A 70 -8.15 12.93 -7.63
N ASN A 71 -6.82 13.01 -7.75
CA ASN A 71 -6.11 12.72 -9.00
C ASN A 71 -5.02 11.64 -8.84
N GLN A 72 -4.97 10.96 -7.68
CA GLN A 72 -3.93 9.98 -7.37
C GLN A 72 -3.86 8.84 -8.41
N GLU A 73 -5.00 8.43 -8.95
CA GLU A 73 -5.07 7.38 -9.97
C GLU A 73 -4.27 7.74 -11.22
N SER A 74 -4.31 8.99 -11.69
CA SER A 74 -3.53 9.40 -12.87
C SER A 74 -2.01 9.30 -12.65
N PHE A 75 -1.55 9.57 -11.43
CA PHE A 75 -0.13 9.39 -11.06
C PHE A 75 0.25 7.91 -10.99
N ILE A 76 -0.65 7.09 -10.43
CA ILE A 76 -0.48 5.64 -10.34
C ILE A 76 -0.45 5.00 -11.74
N ASP A 77 -1.36 5.40 -12.62
CA ASP A 77 -1.43 4.89 -14.00
C ASP A 77 -0.18 5.27 -14.79
N THR A 78 0.29 6.52 -14.66
CA THR A 78 1.54 6.98 -15.28
C THR A 78 2.72 6.14 -14.81
N TRP A 79 2.88 5.95 -13.50
CA TRP A 79 3.93 5.09 -12.95
C TRP A 79 3.81 3.65 -13.43
N TYR A 80 2.61 3.07 -13.39
CA TYR A 80 2.35 1.70 -13.83
C TYR A 80 2.72 1.48 -15.29
N SER A 81 2.33 2.41 -16.18
CA SER A 81 2.67 2.34 -17.61
C SER A 81 4.17 2.40 -17.90
N GLY A 82 4.95 3.04 -17.01
CA GLY A 82 6.40 3.14 -17.08
C GLY A 82 7.15 1.91 -16.54
N LEU A 83 6.46 0.96 -15.90
CA LEU A 83 7.08 -0.26 -15.40
C LEU A 83 7.58 -1.15 -16.53
N ASP A 84 8.68 -1.85 -16.23
CA ASP A 84 9.22 -2.89 -17.10
C ASP A 84 8.12 -3.90 -17.48
N ALA A 85 8.14 -4.33 -18.74
CA ALA A 85 7.14 -5.24 -19.28
C ALA A 85 7.09 -6.57 -18.51
N SER A 86 8.23 -7.08 -18.04
CA SER A 86 8.29 -8.31 -17.25
C SER A 86 7.53 -8.17 -15.92
N VAL A 87 7.60 -7.01 -15.27
CA VAL A 87 6.82 -6.72 -14.06
C VAL A 87 5.34 -6.63 -14.40
N ARG A 88 4.95 -5.87 -15.44
CA ARG A 88 3.54 -5.74 -15.84
C ARG A 88 2.90 -7.06 -16.23
N ASN A 89 3.66 -7.98 -16.83
CA ASN A 89 3.17 -9.31 -17.21
C ASN A 89 2.85 -10.20 -16.01
N MET A 90 3.42 -9.94 -14.84
CA MET A 90 3.11 -10.68 -13.61
C MET A 90 1.87 -10.11 -12.88
N VAL A 91 1.48 -8.88 -13.17
CA VAL A 91 0.42 -8.17 -12.45
C VAL A 91 -0.92 -8.81 -12.70
N GLN A 92 -1.63 -9.08 -11.61
CA GLN A 92 -2.91 -9.75 -11.62
C GLN A 92 -4.07 -8.76 -11.71
N PRO A 93 -5.19 -9.19 -12.33
CA PRO A 93 -6.40 -8.39 -12.39
C PRO A 93 -6.96 -8.03 -11.01
N VAL A 94 -7.25 -6.75 -10.81
CA VAL A 94 -8.06 -6.24 -9.68
C VAL A 94 -9.35 -5.62 -10.20
N ALA A 95 -10.27 -5.28 -9.28
CA ALA A 95 -11.53 -4.65 -9.65
C ALA A 95 -11.31 -3.41 -10.54
N ASN A 96 -12.15 -3.25 -11.57
CA ASN A 96 -12.10 -2.08 -12.47
C ASN A 96 -12.49 -0.78 -11.75
N THR A 97 -13.26 -0.89 -10.67
CA THR A 97 -13.65 0.19 -9.78
C THR A 97 -13.77 -0.39 -8.37
N PHE A 98 -13.27 0.33 -7.37
CA PHE A 98 -13.39 -0.07 -5.97
C PHE A 98 -14.63 0.55 -5.35
N THR A 99 -15.43 -0.27 -4.64
CA THR A 99 -16.47 0.23 -3.74
C THR A 99 -15.81 0.52 -2.40
N THR A 100 -15.39 1.77 -2.19
CA THR A 100 -14.50 2.12 -1.09
C THR A 100 -15.21 2.48 0.21
N GLY A 101 -16.45 2.97 0.14
CA GLY A 101 -17.16 3.59 1.27
C GLY A 101 -16.46 4.85 1.81
N ALA A 102 -17.22 5.79 2.36
CA ALA A 102 -16.63 6.95 3.05
C ALA A 102 -16.56 6.69 4.56
N ILE A 103 -15.43 7.04 5.18
CA ILE A 103 -15.26 6.96 6.64
C ILE A 103 -14.83 8.34 7.15
N PRO A 104 -15.73 9.15 7.75
CA PRO A 104 -15.33 10.35 8.47
C PRO A 104 -14.35 10.03 9.59
N HIS A 105 -13.31 10.85 9.77
CA HIS A 105 -12.24 10.56 10.73
C HIS A 105 -12.76 10.53 12.17
N GLU A 106 -13.70 11.42 12.47
CA GLU A 106 -14.38 11.60 13.75
C GLU A 106 -15.22 10.39 14.17
N ASP A 107 -15.67 9.57 13.22
CA ASP A 107 -16.49 8.39 13.48
C ASP A 107 -15.65 7.14 13.77
N VAL A 108 -14.32 7.24 13.67
CA VAL A 108 -13.40 6.12 13.94
C VAL A 108 -13.00 6.08 15.41
N THR A 109 -13.26 4.94 16.04
CA THR A 109 -12.72 4.60 17.36
C THR A 109 -11.35 3.92 17.20
N TRP A 110 -10.38 4.35 18.00
CA TRP A 110 -9.00 3.89 17.90
C TRP A 110 -8.60 2.99 19.07
N THR A 111 -7.74 2.00 18.79
CA THR A 111 -6.92 1.34 19.83
C THR A 111 -6.09 2.37 20.61
N ASP A 112 -5.64 2.02 21.82
CA ASP A 112 -4.95 2.81 22.87
C ASP A 112 -3.71 3.67 22.51
N GLY A 113 -3.51 4.03 21.24
CA GLY A 113 -2.52 4.99 20.75
C GLY A 113 -1.21 4.37 20.28
N THR A 114 -0.95 3.10 20.59
CA THR A 114 0.29 2.42 20.21
C THR A 114 0.27 1.95 18.75
N ILE A 115 -0.87 1.41 18.31
CA ILE A 115 -1.06 0.84 16.96
C ILE A 115 -1.75 1.84 16.03
N ASN A 116 -2.60 2.72 16.57
CA ASN A 116 -3.54 3.57 15.79
C ASN A 116 -4.29 2.70 14.76
N ARG A 117 -5.07 1.75 15.28
CA ARG A 117 -5.91 0.87 14.48
C ARG A 117 -7.39 1.17 14.76
N PRO A 118 -8.23 1.30 13.73
CA PRO A 118 -9.68 1.36 13.90
C PRO A 118 -10.20 0.11 14.62
N THR A 119 -11.02 0.28 15.65
CA THR A 119 -11.69 -0.84 16.36
C THR A 119 -13.12 -1.06 15.87
N ASN A 120 -13.68 -0.10 15.15
CA ASN A 120 -15.07 -0.09 14.71
C ASN A 120 -15.21 -0.04 13.18
N LEU A 121 -14.22 -0.55 12.43
CA LEU A 121 -14.28 -0.54 10.96
C LEU A 121 -15.52 -1.27 10.42
N HIS A 122 -16.01 -2.28 11.14
CA HIS A 122 -17.23 -3.04 10.84
C HIS A 122 -18.51 -2.20 10.81
N ASP A 123 -18.52 -1.00 11.40
CA ASP A 123 -19.64 -0.06 11.31
C ASP A 123 -19.73 0.59 9.90
N PHE A 124 -18.68 0.45 9.08
CA PHE A 124 -18.57 0.98 7.72
C PHE A 124 -18.47 -0.18 6.72
N PRO A 125 -19.55 -0.90 6.40
CA PRO A 125 -19.50 -2.19 5.72
C PRO A 125 -18.86 -2.14 4.33
N GLU A 126 -19.07 -1.06 3.56
CA GLU A 126 -18.40 -0.89 2.26
C GLU A 126 -16.89 -0.76 2.42
N ALA A 127 -16.44 0.02 3.40
CA ALA A 127 -15.03 0.26 3.61
C ALA A 127 -14.32 -0.89 4.30
N ASP A 128 -14.99 -1.64 5.19
CA ASP A 128 -14.49 -2.87 5.79
C ASP A 128 -14.32 -3.99 4.75
N ALA A 129 -15.22 -4.05 3.77
CA ALA A 129 -15.17 -5.01 2.66
C ALA A 129 -14.17 -4.63 1.56
N ASP A 130 -13.69 -3.38 1.52
CA ASP A 130 -12.73 -2.87 0.51
C ASP A 130 -11.32 -3.43 0.73
N VAL A 131 -11.16 -4.75 0.61
CA VAL A 131 -9.87 -5.46 0.71
C VAL A 131 -9.39 -5.82 -0.68
N SER A 132 -8.16 -5.44 -1.02
CA SER A 132 -7.57 -5.73 -2.34
C SER A 132 -7.33 -7.22 -2.53
N ARG A 133 -7.89 -7.76 -3.63
CA ARG A 133 -7.78 -9.16 -4.04
C ARG A 133 -7.72 -9.25 -5.56
N VAL A 134 -7.25 -10.40 -6.06
CA VAL A 134 -7.42 -10.75 -7.48
C VAL A 134 -8.92 -10.88 -7.78
N VAL A 135 -9.37 -10.26 -8.87
CA VAL A 135 -10.76 -10.30 -9.32
C VAL A 135 -10.81 -10.86 -10.74
N PRO A 136 -11.39 -12.06 -10.95
CA PRO A 136 -11.65 -12.57 -12.30
C PRO A 136 -12.47 -11.57 -13.12
N GLY A 137 -12.02 -11.27 -14.34
CA GLY A 137 -12.65 -10.25 -15.20
C GLY A 137 -12.30 -8.79 -14.84
N GLY A 138 -11.40 -8.58 -13.88
CA GLY A 138 -10.80 -7.28 -13.59
C GLY A 138 -9.73 -6.87 -14.60
N THR A 139 -8.97 -5.82 -14.26
CA THR A 139 -7.87 -5.30 -15.08
C THR A 139 -6.53 -5.42 -14.33
N PRO A 140 -5.46 -5.93 -14.96
CA PRO A 140 -4.11 -5.82 -14.43
C PRO A 140 -3.68 -4.35 -14.30
N ARG A 141 -3.64 -3.84 -13.07
CA ARG A 141 -3.30 -2.45 -12.78
C ARG A 141 -2.68 -2.29 -11.40
N ALA A 142 -2.01 -1.17 -11.20
CA ALA A 142 -1.70 -0.66 -9.88
C ALA A 142 -2.91 -0.01 -9.21
N PHE A 143 -2.88 0.07 -7.89
CA PHE A 143 -3.95 0.66 -7.08
C PHE A 143 -3.42 1.20 -5.74
N PRO A 144 -4.07 2.21 -5.12
CA PRO A 144 -3.78 2.61 -3.75
C PRO A 144 -4.41 1.62 -2.76
N LEU A 145 -3.79 1.37 -1.60
CA LEU A 145 -4.40 0.55 -0.54
C LEU A 145 -5.59 1.27 0.13
N SER A 146 -6.54 0.52 0.70
CA SER A 146 -7.65 1.07 1.50
C SER A 146 -7.31 1.13 3.00
N VAL A 147 -8.22 1.73 3.78
CA VAL A 147 -8.21 1.64 5.25
C VAL A 147 -8.31 0.18 5.72
N ALA A 148 -9.13 -0.66 5.07
CA ALA A 148 -9.24 -2.08 5.41
C ALA A 148 -7.95 -2.86 5.13
N ASP A 149 -7.30 -2.61 3.99
CA ASP A 149 -6.00 -3.19 3.67
C ASP A 149 -4.97 -2.82 4.75
N VAL A 150 -4.87 -1.53 5.08
CA VAL A 150 -3.89 -1.07 6.07
C VAL A 150 -4.18 -1.63 7.47
N THR A 151 -5.45 -1.70 7.86
CA THR A 151 -5.88 -2.24 9.15
C THR A 151 -5.56 -3.73 9.28
N ARG A 152 -5.64 -4.47 8.17
CA ARG A 152 -5.42 -5.91 8.12
C ARG A 152 -3.95 -6.29 8.00
N LEU A 153 -3.18 -5.57 7.17
CA LEU A 153 -1.80 -5.91 6.81
C LEU A 153 -0.78 -5.51 7.89
N PHE A 154 -0.99 -4.36 8.52
CA PHE A 154 -0.01 -3.79 9.43
C PHE A 154 -0.45 -3.98 10.89
N GLY A 155 0.36 -4.72 11.65
CA GLY A 155 0.14 -5.04 13.06
C GLY A 155 0.54 -3.91 14.01
N ASN A 156 1.36 -2.95 13.56
CA ASN A 156 1.67 -1.75 14.33
C ASN A 156 2.06 -0.55 13.44
N ARG A 157 2.15 0.61 14.08
CA ARG A 157 2.48 1.90 13.47
C ARG A 157 3.83 1.92 12.74
N GLN A 158 4.83 1.20 13.25
CA GLN A 158 6.18 1.21 12.70
C GLN A 158 6.22 0.59 11.29
N GLU A 159 5.41 -0.43 11.07
CA GLU A 159 5.36 -1.20 9.82
C GLU A 159 4.79 -0.38 8.65
N ARG A 160 4.00 0.65 8.97
CA ARG A 160 3.39 1.55 7.98
C ARG A 160 4.31 2.67 7.51
N ARG A 161 5.46 2.85 8.18
CA ARG A 161 6.39 3.97 7.93
C ARG A 161 7.10 3.82 6.58
N LEU A 162 7.39 4.97 5.97
CA LEU A 162 8.27 5.04 4.81
C LEU A 162 9.73 4.87 5.26
N PRO A 163 10.59 4.20 4.47
CA PRO A 163 11.97 3.90 4.86
C PRO A 163 12.95 5.06 4.68
N HIS A 164 12.60 6.07 3.88
CA HIS A 164 13.41 7.28 3.74
C HIS A 164 12.74 8.46 4.43
N ILE A 165 13.49 9.13 5.30
CA ILE A 165 13.06 10.31 6.05
C ILE A 165 13.85 11.51 5.49
N PRO A 166 13.31 12.25 4.50
CA PRO A 166 13.18 13.72 4.67
C PRO A 166 12.08 14.41 3.81
N PRO A 167 11.62 15.64 4.15
CA PRO A 167 11.62 16.32 5.44
C PRO A 167 10.28 16.08 6.20
N TYR A 168 10.13 16.72 7.36
CA TYR A 168 8.92 16.72 8.18
C TYR A 168 7.63 16.77 7.34
N GLY A 169 6.71 15.85 7.60
CA GLY A 169 5.39 15.85 6.96
C GLY A 169 5.17 14.76 5.91
N ALA A 170 6.06 13.77 5.77
CA ALA A 170 5.86 12.70 4.80
C ALA A 170 4.55 11.94 5.00
N TYR A 171 3.85 11.59 3.92
CA TYR A 171 2.59 10.85 3.97
C TYR A 171 2.37 10.03 2.70
N TRP A 172 1.49 9.05 2.78
CA TRP A 172 0.97 8.37 1.60
C TRP A 172 -0.54 8.22 1.66
N MET A 173 -1.19 8.37 0.51
CA MET A 173 -2.66 8.35 0.39
C MET A 173 -3.21 6.94 0.26
N LEU A 174 -4.40 6.75 0.82
CA LEU A 174 -5.23 5.57 0.66
C LEU A 174 -6.31 5.84 -0.40
N ARG A 175 -7.00 4.80 -0.87
CA ARG A 175 -8.15 4.96 -1.76
C ARG A 175 -9.45 5.30 -1.03
N THR A 176 -9.53 5.05 0.28
CA THR A 176 -10.73 5.29 1.09
C THR A 176 -10.98 6.80 1.27
N PRO A 177 -12.15 7.32 0.88
CA PRO A 177 -12.58 8.68 1.18
C PRO A 177 -12.82 8.93 2.67
N GLY A 178 -12.55 10.17 3.10
CA GLY A 178 -12.91 10.68 4.42
C GLY A 178 -14.34 11.25 4.43
N ALA A 179 -14.57 12.25 5.28
CA ALA A 179 -15.74 13.13 5.15
C ALA A 179 -15.77 13.81 3.76
N SER A 180 -16.90 14.41 3.38
CA SER A 180 -17.04 15.09 2.07
C SER A 180 -15.86 16.03 1.79
N GLY A 181 -15.19 15.84 0.65
CA GLY A 181 -14.01 16.61 0.26
C GLY A 181 -12.70 16.19 0.92
N HIS A 182 -12.66 15.07 1.65
CA HIS A 182 -11.47 14.59 2.36
C HIS A 182 -11.08 13.15 1.95
N GLY A 183 -9.84 12.79 2.23
CA GLY A 183 -9.26 11.49 1.91
C GLY A 183 -8.37 10.95 3.02
N TRP A 184 -8.26 9.63 3.08
CA TRP A 184 -7.41 8.98 4.07
C TRP A 184 -5.94 8.97 3.68
N ILE A 185 -5.08 9.18 4.67
CA ILE A 185 -3.63 9.10 4.56
C ILE A 185 -3.03 8.26 5.68
N VAL A 186 -1.80 7.83 5.46
CA VAL A 186 -0.88 7.38 6.49
C VAL A 186 0.26 8.40 6.58
N SER A 187 0.43 9.01 7.74
CA SER A 187 1.51 9.96 8.03
C SER A 187 2.87 9.27 8.22
N MET A 188 3.94 10.06 8.28
CA MET A 188 5.31 9.65 8.56
C MET A 188 5.43 8.86 9.86
N GLY A 189 4.64 9.22 10.87
CA GLY A 189 4.61 8.49 12.13
C GLY A 189 4.07 7.07 11.95
N GLY A 190 3.31 6.81 10.89
CA GLY A 190 2.47 5.64 10.65
C GLY A 190 1.02 5.81 11.15
N TRP A 191 0.64 7.04 11.53
CA TRP A 191 -0.73 7.36 11.95
C TRP A 191 -1.66 7.43 10.74
N MET A 192 -2.83 6.83 10.84
CA MET A 192 -3.91 6.97 9.88
C MET A 192 -4.76 8.19 10.22
N GLY A 193 -5.14 8.97 9.20
CA GLY A 193 -6.02 10.14 9.36
C GLY A 193 -6.89 10.32 8.11
N GLY A 194 -8.16 10.69 8.32
CA GLY A 194 -9.19 10.84 7.28
C GLY A 194 -9.63 12.29 7.04
N ASP A 195 -8.87 13.25 7.57
CA ASP A 195 -9.18 14.67 7.67
C ASP A 195 -8.42 15.52 6.64
N ARG A 196 -7.79 14.90 5.64
CA ARG A 196 -7.01 15.62 4.63
C ARG A 196 -7.87 16.02 3.44
N LEU A 197 -7.89 17.32 3.13
CA LEU A 197 -8.57 17.84 1.94
C LEU A 197 -8.13 17.08 0.69
N ASN A 198 -9.08 16.71 -0.16
CA ASN A 198 -8.79 15.93 -1.35
C ASN A 198 -7.97 16.69 -2.40
N THR A 199 -7.87 18.03 -2.27
CA THR A 199 -7.02 18.93 -3.06
C THR A 199 -5.63 19.14 -2.46
N TRP A 200 -5.41 18.67 -1.24
CA TRP A 200 -4.10 18.75 -0.59
C TRP A 200 -3.11 17.78 -1.25
N GLY A 201 -1.89 18.28 -1.46
CA GLY A 201 -0.80 17.59 -2.15
C GLY A 201 0.48 18.41 -2.01
N GLY A 202 1.64 17.77 -2.14
CA GLY A 202 2.92 18.45 -2.00
C GLY A 202 4.11 17.52 -2.22
N PRO A 203 5.34 18.04 -2.20
CA PRO A 203 6.56 17.23 -2.35
C PRO A 203 6.76 16.24 -1.19
N GLU A 204 6.11 16.45 -0.05
CA GLU A 204 6.27 15.63 1.16
C GLU A 204 5.59 14.26 1.03
N GLY A 205 4.56 14.12 0.18
CA GLY A 205 3.81 12.89 0.10
C GLY A 205 2.97 12.76 -1.15
N GLY A 206 2.26 11.64 -1.26
CA GLY A 206 1.41 11.42 -2.40
C GLY A 206 0.89 10.00 -2.53
N ALA A 207 0.70 9.55 -3.77
CA ALA A 207 0.19 8.23 -4.07
C ALA A 207 1.24 7.16 -3.74
N ARG A 208 0.80 5.98 -3.30
CA ARG A 208 1.69 4.85 -3.07
C ARG A 208 1.09 3.58 -3.67
N PRO A 209 1.43 3.28 -4.93
CA PRO A 209 0.79 2.18 -5.64
C PRO A 209 1.20 0.82 -5.10
N ALA A 210 0.23 -0.07 -5.03
CA ALA A 210 0.37 -1.50 -4.78
C ALA A 210 0.08 -2.31 -6.04
N LEU A 211 0.61 -3.52 -6.07
CA LEU A 211 0.43 -4.52 -7.12
C LEU A 211 0.11 -5.86 -6.47
N ILE A 212 -0.80 -6.63 -7.07
CA ILE A 212 -0.84 -8.07 -6.85
C ILE A 212 -0.10 -8.70 -8.03
N ILE A 213 0.96 -9.45 -7.76
CA ILE A 213 1.74 -10.17 -8.78
C ILE A 213 1.55 -11.67 -8.61
N ASN A 214 1.74 -12.43 -9.69
CA ASN A 214 1.72 -13.89 -9.66
C ASN A 214 3.09 -14.47 -10.00
N GLN A 215 3.52 -15.46 -9.21
CA GLN A 215 4.72 -16.27 -9.44
C GLN A 215 4.40 -17.76 -9.32
#